data_AF-A0A0L7M0Y2-F1
#
_entry.id   AF-A0A0L7M0Y2-F1
#
_cell.length_a   1.000
_cell.length_b   1.000
_cell.length_c   1.000
_cell.angle_alpha   90.00
_cell.angle_beta   90.00
_cell.angle_gamma   90.00
#
_symmetry.space_group_name_H-M   'P 1'
#
loop_
_entity.id
_entity.type
_entity.pdbx_description
1 polymer ?
#
loop_
_entity_poly.entity_id
_entity_poly.type
_entity_poly.pdbx_seq_one_letter_code
_entity_poly.pdbx_strand_id
1 'polypeptide(L)'
;EDDGVNVDSGINNNSKYNTDDSDIKYEDISSVIVDKIYHQQYSNCNMLNGNKTLINQKSINPDNSANRKNSNRHMVKIIQKYSKRFKKFRKSKQNSEGWIKENDKYLDLSHRVDKDNNISVHIRAKLPYEVNRILSILNETELSVNWAPFLTSAKKIKNLSRASAIITQLYEYPIIGKKESLMYCLGANSLEELGCIILCCKAPPEFNKDILFYENMCEKININKFGEIIKVKEIPIKFRKTYKEVTFFDYTLPEPVPKLDRQRAANLCFLLYPMNNGKSTVLELFLHFENEFKYTPIKMVTFFIKKIVKNMYENIIKSCRNYDLLYSEFLMNNAEFYIWLDDQIKRYMKGKNDSKLLYSISLESYDEPEHNEEL
;
A
#
# COMPACT_ATOMS: atom_id res chain seq x y z
N GLU A 1 -62.91 34.93 -33.82
CA GLU A 1 -61.79 33.99 -33.90
C GLU A 1 -61.17 33.95 -32.51
N ASP A 2 -61.65 32.94 -31.78
CA ASP A 2 -61.05 32.16 -30.68
C ASP A 2 -60.13 32.91 -29.70
N ASP A 3 -60.63 33.17 -28.48
CA ASP A 3 -60.53 32.30 -27.29
C ASP A 3 -59.08 32.25 -26.77
N GLY A 4 -58.73 32.62 -25.54
CA GLY A 4 -59.49 32.91 -24.35
C GLY A 4 -58.59 32.62 -23.14
N VAL A 5 -58.53 33.59 -22.22
CA VAL A 5 -58.41 33.46 -20.74
C VAL A 5 -57.09 32.89 -20.17
N ASN A 6 -56.28 33.47 -19.26
CA ASN A 6 -56.27 34.56 -18.26
C ASN A 6 -55.86 33.96 -16.88
N VAL A 7 -55.27 34.82 -16.03
CA VAL A 7 -55.05 34.72 -14.56
C VAL A 7 -53.85 33.86 -14.10
N ASP A 8 -52.77 34.34 -13.49
CA ASP A 8 -52.43 35.46 -12.56
C ASP A 8 -52.36 35.06 -11.07
N SER A 9 -51.26 35.53 -10.45
CA SER A 9 -51.03 35.79 -9.02
C SER A 9 -50.96 34.67 -7.94
N GLY A 10 -49.81 34.58 -7.27
CA GLY A 10 -49.73 35.00 -5.85
C GLY A 10 -49.39 33.98 -4.72
N ILE A 11 -48.33 34.32 -3.97
CA ILE A 11 -48.18 34.30 -2.48
C ILE A 11 -47.37 33.17 -1.78
N ASN A 12 -46.23 33.63 -1.19
CA ASN A 12 -45.52 33.34 0.07
C ASN A 12 -45.82 32.13 1.01
N ASN A 13 -44.72 31.46 1.39
CA ASN A 13 -44.22 30.96 2.71
C ASN A 13 -45.19 30.61 3.87
N ASN A 14 -45.20 29.34 4.32
CA ASN A 14 -44.49 28.80 5.53
C ASN A 14 -45.02 27.41 6.01
N SER A 15 -44.18 26.72 6.80
CA SER A 15 -44.42 25.54 7.72
C SER A 15 -43.92 24.18 7.18
N LYS A 16 -42.82 23.61 7.72
CA LYS A 16 -42.55 22.87 9.00
C LYS A 16 -42.78 21.34 8.88
N TYR A 17 -41.70 20.57 9.09
CA TYR A 17 -41.58 19.18 9.62
C TYR A 17 -42.59 18.12 9.10
N ASN A 18 -42.23 16.92 8.62
CA ASN A 18 -41.34 15.92 9.21
C ASN A 18 -41.17 14.72 8.23
N THR A 19 -39.99 14.07 8.28
CA THR A 19 -39.69 12.62 8.08
C THR A 19 -40.48 11.80 7.06
N ASP A 20 -39.77 11.23 6.08
CA ASP A 20 -39.73 9.77 5.92
C ASP A 20 -38.34 9.34 5.39
N ASP A 21 -37.65 8.58 6.25
CA ASP A 21 -36.38 7.90 6.02
C ASP A 21 -36.63 6.67 5.11
N SER A 22 -36.19 6.73 3.87
CA SER A 22 -35.81 5.53 3.12
C SER A 22 -34.96 5.92 1.92
N ASP A 23 -33.64 5.92 2.08
CA ASP A 23 -32.67 5.70 0.99
C ASP A 23 -31.27 5.49 1.59
N ILE A 24 -31.02 4.30 2.15
CA ILE A 24 -29.66 3.87 2.46
C ILE A 24 -28.98 3.48 1.13
N LYS A 25 -28.22 4.40 0.57
CA LYS A 25 -27.29 4.15 -0.55
C LYS A 25 -26.21 3.16 -0.10
N TYR A 26 -26.17 2.00 -0.76
CA TYR A 26 -25.25 0.88 -0.52
C TYR A 26 -23.81 1.10 -1.06
N GLU A 27 -23.36 2.35 -1.24
CA GLU A 27 -22.13 2.64 -2.01
C GLU A 27 -20.82 2.73 -1.21
N ASP A 28 -20.83 2.55 0.10
CA ASP A 28 -19.64 2.84 0.92
C ASP A 28 -19.15 1.66 1.77
N ILE A 29 -19.55 0.41 1.48
CA ILE A 29 -19.26 -0.71 2.39
C ILE A 29 -17.83 -1.28 2.21
N SER A 30 -17.25 -1.26 1.00
CA SER A 30 -15.95 -1.92 0.73
C SER A 30 -14.74 -1.09 1.20
N SER A 31 -14.75 0.23 0.97
CA SER A 31 -13.83 1.21 1.58
C SER A 31 -13.87 1.08 3.10
N VAL A 32 -15.07 0.99 3.64
CA VAL A 32 -15.36 0.85 5.05
C VAL A 32 -14.97 -0.52 5.59
N ILE A 33 -14.76 -1.60 4.82
CA ILE A 33 -14.34 -2.90 5.40
C ILE A 33 -12.84 -2.96 5.68
N VAL A 34 -11.98 -2.52 4.74
CA VAL A 34 -10.53 -2.49 4.99
C VAL A 34 -10.18 -1.41 6.02
N ASP A 35 -10.84 -0.26 5.89
CA ASP A 35 -10.72 0.85 6.83
C ASP A 35 -11.42 0.52 8.17
N LYS A 36 -12.55 -0.21 8.22
CA LYS A 36 -13.11 -0.75 9.49
C LYS A 36 -12.27 -1.89 10.05
N ILE A 37 -11.58 -2.71 9.28
CA ILE A 37 -10.73 -3.76 9.88
C ILE A 37 -9.52 -3.08 10.55
N TYR A 38 -8.91 -2.10 9.88
CA TYR A 38 -7.86 -1.26 10.44
C TYR A 38 -8.36 -0.41 11.62
N HIS A 39 -9.48 0.30 11.46
CA HIS A 39 -10.07 1.17 12.48
C HIS A 39 -10.88 0.45 13.56
N GLN A 40 -11.48 -0.73 13.36
CA GLN A 40 -12.04 -1.53 14.45
C GLN A 40 -10.91 -2.08 15.31
N GLN A 41 -9.76 -2.44 14.71
CA GLN A 41 -8.57 -2.78 15.47
C GLN A 41 -7.98 -1.57 16.22
N TYR A 42 -8.12 -0.36 15.68
CA TYR A 42 -7.64 0.89 16.29
C TYR A 42 -8.59 1.49 17.35
N SER A 43 -9.88 1.65 17.04
CA SER A 43 -10.93 2.23 17.89
C SER A 43 -11.23 1.36 19.12
N ASN A 44 -11.15 0.04 19.00
CA ASN A 44 -11.21 -0.85 20.18
C ASN A 44 -9.97 -0.69 21.09
N CYS A 45 -8.85 -0.17 20.59
CA CYS A 45 -7.67 0.16 21.40
C CYS A 45 -7.74 1.54 22.06
N ASN A 46 -8.44 2.51 21.45
CA ASN A 46 -8.51 3.90 21.96
C ASN A 46 -9.74 4.19 22.86
N MET A 47 -10.83 3.43 22.77
CA MET A 47 -11.97 3.56 23.71
C MET A 47 -11.65 3.14 25.16
N LEU A 48 -10.45 2.62 25.43
CA LEU A 48 -10.00 2.28 26.79
C LEU A 48 -9.10 3.35 27.45
N ASN A 49 -8.85 4.49 26.80
CA ASN A 49 -7.97 5.54 27.33
C ASN A 49 -8.64 6.92 27.50
N GLY A 50 -9.96 7.02 27.38
CA GLY A 50 -10.69 8.27 27.60
C GLY A 50 -11.84 8.09 28.59
N ASN A 51 -11.60 8.54 29.82
CA ASN A 51 -12.55 8.88 30.90
C ASN A 51 -12.49 8.00 32.14
N LYS A 52 -11.73 8.50 33.13
CA LYS A 52 -12.09 8.33 34.54
C LYS A 52 -13.29 9.23 34.83
N THR A 53 -14.48 8.65 34.88
CA THR A 53 -15.54 9.09 35.80
C THR A 53 -16.52 7.93 36.06
N LEU A 54 -16.76 7.71 37.35
CA LEU A 54 -17.57 6.66 37.96
C LEU A 54 -19.01 6.61 37.42
N ILE A 55 -19.49 5.42 37.00
CA ILE A 55 -20.82 4.89 37.35
C ILE A 55 -20.75 3.35 37.45
N ASN A 56 -21.18 2.83 38.59
CA ASN A 56 -21.40 1.40 38.88
C ASN A 56 -22.44 0.77 37.94
N GLN A 57 -22.17 -0.40 37.36
CA GLN A 57 -22.91 -1.66 37.64
C GLN A 57 -22.56 -2.81 36.66
N LYS A 58 -22.06 -3.88 37.28
CA LYS A 58 -22.28 -5.32 37.01
C LYS A 58 -21.96 -5.94 35.63
N SER A 59 -20.86 -6.68 35.68
CA SER A 59 -20.66 -8.09 35.29
C SER A 59 -20.66 -8.47 33.81
N ILE A 60 -19.45 -8.58 33.23
CA ILE A 60 -19.02 -9.74 32.41
C ILE A 60 -17.54 -10.02 32.74
N ASN A 61 -17.21 -11.30 32.98
CA ASN A 61 -15.89 -11.82 33.38
C ASN A 61 -14.70 -11.27 32.57
N PRO A 62 -13.56 -10.91 33.22
CA PRO A 62 -12.39 -10.37 32.55
C PRO A 62 -11.28 -11.43 32.37
N ASP A 63 -11.52 -12.49 31.62
CA ASP A 63 -10.44 -13.42 31.21
C ASP A 63 -10.24 -13.33 29.71
N ASN A 64 -9.48 -12.31 29.25
CA ASN A 64 -8.73 -12.26 27.98
C ASN A 64 -8.12 -10.88 27.66
N SER A 65 -7.79 -10.05 28.67
CA SER A 65 -7.25 -8.69 28.45
C SER A 65 -5.73 -8.64 28.25
N ALA A 66 -4.98 -9.70 28.56
CA ALA A 66 -3.52 -9.70 28.47
C ALA A 66 -2.97 -9.82 27.03
N ASN A 67 -3.74 -10.36 26.07
CA ASN A 67 -3.22 -10.67 24.73
C ASN A 67 -3.43 -9.57 23.66
N ARG A 68 -4.21 -8.51 23.94
CA ARG A 68 -4.69 -7.59 22.89
C ARG A 68 -3.85 -6.32 22.69
N LYS A 69 -3.10 -5.86 23.71
CA LYS A 69 -2.14 -4.72 23.58
C LYS A 69 -0.88 -5.06 22.77
N ASN A 70 -0.61 -6.34 22.52
CA ASN A 70 0.62 -6.79 21.84
C ASN A 70 0.54 -6.75 20.31
N SER A 71 -0.66 -6.73 19.70
CA SER A 71 -0.84 -6.95 18.26
C SER A 71 -0.48 -5.74 17.39
N ASN A 72 -0.93 -4.53 17.71
CA ASN A 72 -0.66 -3.35 16.84
C ASN A 72 0.79 -2.86 16.98
N ARG A 73 1.36 -3.00 18.18
CA ARG A 73 2.80 -2.88 18.38
C ARG A 73 3.58 -3.96 17.62
N HIS A 74 2.97 -5.10 17.25
CA HIS A 74 3.69 -6.21 16.61
C HIS A 74 4.18 -5.86 15.22
N MET A 75 3.36 -5.27 14.34
CA MET A 75 3.80 -4.93 12.97
C MET A 75 4.84 -3.81 12.99
N VAL A 76 4.61 -2.77 13.80
CA VAL A 76 5.60 -1.72 14.06
C VAL A 76 6.90 -2.33 14.61
N LYS A 77 6.81 -3.21 15.61
CA LYS A 77 7.97 -3.95 16.16
C LYS A 77 8.65 -4.85 15.14
N ILE A 78 7.91 -5.47 14.21
CA ILE A 78 8.45 -6.31 13.13
C ILE A 78 9.25 -5.43 12.17
N ILE A 79 8.64 -4.35 11.69
CA ILE A 79 9.28 -3.40 10.78
C ILE A 79 10.54 -2.84 11.46
N GLN A 80 10.43 -2.37 12.71
CA GLN A 80 11.55 -1.91 13.53
C GLN A 80 12.63 -2.98 13.70
N LYS A 81 12.26 -4.24 13.99
CA LYS A 81 13.19 -5.36 14.16
C LYS A 81 13.98 -5.62 12.88
N TYR A 82 13.32 -5.64 11.72
CA TYR A 82 13.99 -5.80 10.45
C TYR A 82 14.89 -4.60 10.12
N SER A 83 14.42 -3.37 10.32
CA SER A 83 15.24 -2.16 10.16
C SER A 83 16.50 -2.16 11.05
N LYS A 84 16.39 -2.54 12.33
CA LYS A 84 17.53 -2.68 13.26
C LYS A 84 18.55 -3.73 12.78
N ARG A 85 18.09 -4.84 12.19
CA ARG A 85 18.97 -5.88 11.62
C ARG A 85 19.73 -5.39 10.39
N PHE A 86 19.08 -4.65 9.48
CA PHE A 86 19.76 -4.05 8.33
C PHE A 86 20.83 -3.02 8.75
N LYS A 87 20.60 -2.26 9.84
CA LYS A 87 21.61 -1.34 10.39
C LYS A 87 22.89 -2.05 10.85
N LYS A 88 22.77 -3.17 11.57
CA LYS A 88 23.92 -3.99 12.00
C LYS A 88 24.64 -4.59 10.79
N PHE A 89 23.91 -4.90 9.73
CA PHE A 89 24.45 -5.44 8.48
C PHE A 89 25.25 -4.43 7.65
N ARG A 90 25.01 -3.12 7.77
CA ARG A 90 25.73 -2.10 6.96
C ARG A 90 27.26 -2.16 7.04
N LYS A 91 27.81 -2.79 8.09
CA LYS A 91 29.26 -2.95 8.34
C LYS A 91 29.84 -4.29 7.82
N SER A 92 29.00 -5.21 7.33
CA SER A 92 29.42 -6.52 6.81
C SER A 92 29.03 -6.69 5.34
N LYS A 93 29.81 -7.47 4.58
CA LYS A 93 29.52 -7.79 3.17
C LYS A 93 28.37 -8.81 3.03
N GLN A 94 28.21 -9.69 4.02
CA GLN A 94 27.12 -10.68 4.08
C GLN A 94 26.61 -10.88 5.53
N ASN A 95 25.29 -11.04 5.74
CA ASN A 95 24.74 -11.38 7.06
C ASN A 95 24.33 -12.86 7.16
N SER A 96 24.02 -13.28 8.39
CA SER A 96 23.55 -14.64 8.71
C SER A 96 22.23 -15.01 8.02
N GLU A 97 21.46 -14.02 7.57
CA GLU A 97 20.21 -14.24 6.82
C GLU A 97 20.44 -14.34 5.30
N GLY A 98 21.69 -14.28 4.82
CA GLY A 98 22.05 -14.44 3.41
C GLY A 98 21.96 -13.16 2.57
N TRP A 99 21.73 -11.99 3.17
CA TRP A 99 21.79 -10.72 2.44
C TRP A 99 23.22 -10.37 2.08
N ILE A 100 23.42 -9.87 0.87
CA ILE A 100 24.69 -9.46 0.30
C ILE A 100 24.59 -7.97 -0.03
N LYS A 101 25.51 -7.18 0.53
CA LYS A 101 25.58 -5.74 0.27
C LYS A 101 26.39 -5.49 -1.01
N GLU A 102 25.85 -4.65 -1.88
CA GLU A 102 26.53 -4.21 -3.10
C GLU A 102 27.42 -3.00 -2.82
N ASN A 103 28.54 -2.92 -3.53
CA ASN A 103 29.41 -1.75 -3.48
C ASN A 103 28.89 -0.72 -4.49
N ASP A 104 28.01 0.16 -4.04
CA ASP A 104 27.52 1.30 -4.82
C ASP A 104 27.82 2.61 -4.07
N LYS A 105 28.20 3.65 -4.80
CA LYS A 105 28.65 4.92 -4.22
C LYS A 105 27.49 5.77 -3.69
N TYR A 106 26.31 5.64 -4.28
CA TYR A 106 25.18 6.54 -4.05
C TYR A 106 23.93 5.83 -3.53
N LEU A 107 23.83 4.51 -3.71
CA LEU A 107 22.68 3.71 -3.32
C LEU A 107 23.07 2.66 -2.28
N ASP A 108 22.32 2.55 -1.18
CA ASP A 108 22.49 1.44 -0.23
C ASP A 108 21.68 0.24 -0.75
N LEU A 109 22.32 -0.59 -1.59
CA LEU A 109 21.70 -1.74 -2.24
C LEU A 109 22.16 -3.04 -1.58
N SER A 110 21.19 -3.88 -1.23
CA SER A 110 21.41 -5.24 -0.74
C SER A 110 20.47 -6.21 -1.44
N HIS A 111 20.90 -7.45 -1.63
CA HIS A 111 20.06 -8.49 -2.22
C HIS A 111 20.25 -9.83 -1.53
N ARG A 112 19.26 -10.71 -1.68
CA ARG A 112 19.29 -12.09 -1.19
C ARG A 112 18.59 -12.99 -2.21
N VAL A 113 19.10 -14.20 -2.36
CA VAL A 113 18.43 -15.29 -3.07
C VAL A 113 18.04 -16.34 -2.03
N ASP A 114 16.77 -16.74 -2.01
CA ASP A 114 16.29 -17.79 -1.10
C ASP A 114 16.49 -19.20 -1.66
N LYS A 115 16.05 -20.22 -0.90
CA LYS A 115 16.20 -21.63 -1.28
C LYS A 115 15.38 -22.01 -2.52
N ASP A 116 14.31 -21.27 -2.79
CA ASP A 116 13.42 -21.47 -3.93
C ASP A 116 13.87 -20.63 -5.15
N ASN A 117 15.06 -20.04 -5.10
CA ASN A 117 15.62 -19.12 -6.08
C ASN A 117 14.80 -17.82 -6.27
N ASN A 118 13.98 -17.43 -5.31
CA ASN A 118 13.35 -16.12 -5.33
C ASN A 118 14.36 -15.06 -4.91
N ILE A 119 14.16 -13.85 -5.44
CA ILE A 119 15.11 -12.75 -5.27
C ILE A 119 14.45 -11.68 -4.41
N SER A 120 15.12 -11.30 -3.32
CA SER A 120 14.76 -10.12 -2.54
C SER A 120 15.81 -9.04 -2.73
N VAL A 121 15.37 -7.81 -2.95
CA VAL A 121 16.23 -6.63 -3.08
C VAL A 121 15.75 -5.58 -2.09
N HIS A 122 16.71 -4.94 -1.42
CA HIS A 122 16.48 -3.75 -0.61
C HIS A 122 17.37 -2.65 -1.16
N ILE A 123 16.78 -1.52 -1.51
CA ILE A 123 17.49 -0.33 -1.96
C ILE A 123 17.03 0.87 -1.15
N ARG A 124 17.97 1.73 -0.78
CA ARG A 124 17.69 2.98 -0.09
C ARG A 124 18.50 4.13 -0.67
N ALA A 125 17.86 5.28 -0.85
CA ALA A 125 18.50 6.52 -1.28
C ALA A 125 17.90 7.75 -0.57
N LYS A 126 18.73 8.78 -0.39
CA LYS A 126 18.26 10.11 0.01
C LYS A 126 18.08 10.96 -1.24
N LEU A 127 16.85 11.40 -1.49
CA LEU A 127 16.46 12.19 -2.64
C LEU A 127 16.25 13.67 -2.21
N PRO A 128 16.76 14.65 -2.96
CA PRO A 128 16.61 16.07 -2.66
C PRO A 128 15.24 16.62 -3.12
N TYR A 129 14.18 15.86 -2.89
CA TYR A 129 12.81 16.21 -3.28
C TYR A 129 11.85 15.93 -2.14
N GLU A 130 10.77 16.70 -2.09
CA GLU A 130 9.70 16.58 -1.10
C GLU A 130 8.93 15.27 -1.28
N VAL A 131 8.36 14.75 -0.17
CA VAL A 131 7.63 13.48 -0.20
C VAL A 131 6.45 13.53 -1.15
N ASN A 132 5.69 14.63 -1.18
CA ASN A 132 4.55 14.80 -2.09
C ASN A 132 4.96 14.58 -3.55
N ARG A 133 6.07 15.18 -3.97
CA ARG A 133 6.57 15.05 -5.35
C ARG A 133 6.85 13.60 -5.72
N ILE A 134 7.56 12.87 -4.84
CA ILE A 134 7.89 11.46 -5.06
C ILE A 134 6.61 10.60 -4.99
N LEU A 135 5.72 10.88 -4.04
CA LEU A 135 4.49 10.12 -3.88
C LEU A 135 3.58 10.27 -5.10
N SER A 136 3.42 11.47 -5.66
CA SER A 136 2.66 11.66 -6.90
C SER A 136 3.25 10.88 -8.06
N ILE A 137 4.58 10.85 -8.19
CA ILE A 137 5.27 10.04 -9.23
C ILE A 137 4.92 8.56 -9.10
N LEU A 138 4.87 8.04 -7.87
CA LEU A 138 4.55 6.63 -7.61
C LEU A 138 3.05 6.32 -7.71
N ASN A 139 2.19 7.29 -7.37
CA ASN A 139 0.73 7.10 -7.25
C ASN A 139 0.01 7.26 -8.60
N GLU A 140 0.48 8.14 -9.48
CA GLU A 140 -0.11 8.33 -10.81
C GLU A 140 0.18 7.11 -11.70
N THR A 141 -0.79 6.20 -11.74
CA THR A 141 -0.67 4.85 -12.29
C THR A 141 -0.34 4.89 -13.78
N GLU A 142 -1.04 5.71 -14.54
CA GLU A 142 -0.88 5.85 -15.99
C GLU A 142 0.50 6.41 -16.35
N LEU A 143 1.09 7.23 -15.46
CA LEU A 143 2.42 7.81 -15.62
C LEU A 143 3.55 6.91 -15.13
N SER A 144 3.24 5.73 -14.59
CA SER A 144 4.26 4.81 -14.08
C SER A 144 5.23 4.31 -15.16
N VAL A 145 4.86 4.40 -16.43
CA VAL A 145 5.75 4.14 -17.59
C VAL A 145 7.01 5.00 -17.58
N ASN A 146 6.96 6.17 -16.93
CA ASN A 146 8.08 7.09 -16.84
C ASN A 146 9.17 6.62 -15.86
N TRP A 147 8.82 5.74 -14.92
CA TRP A 147 9.75 5.30 -13.88
C TRP A 147 9.94 3.78 -13.78
N ALA A 148 8.91 2.98 -14.08
CA ALA A 148 8.96 1.53 -14.05
C ALA A 148 9.59 0.99 -15.35
N PRO A 149 10.76 0.31 -15.30
CA PRO A 149 11.41 -0.20 -16.50
C PRO A 149 10.54 -1.24 -17.23
N PHE A 150 10.58 -1.19 -18.58
CA PHE A 150 9.86 -2.09 -19.50
C PHE A 150 8.33 -2.00 -19.46
N LEU A 151 7.76 -1.17 -18.58
CA LEU A 151 6.33 -0.92 -18.54
C LEU A 151 5.95 -0.04 -19.74
N THR A 152 5.04 -0.52 -20.57
CA THR A 152 4.55 0.21 -21.75
C THR A 152 3.19 0.82 -21.53
N SER A 153 2.37 0.23 -20.65
CA SER A 153 1.13 0.85 -20.18
C SER A 153 0.76 0.34 -18.80
N ALA A 154 0.07 1.18 -18.04
CA ALA A 154 -0.63 0.79 -16.83
C ALA A 154 -1.95 1.53 -16.75
N LYS A 155 -2.97 0.84 -16.23
CA LYS A 155 -4.31 1.41 -16.09
C LYS A 155 -4.92 0.96 -14.78
N LYS A 156 -5.49 1.89 -14.05
CA LYS A 156 -6.31 1.58 -12.89
C LYS A 156 -7.64 0.97 -13.34
N ILE A 157 -7.90 -0.29 -12.98
CA ILE A 157 -9.12 -1.01 -13.38
C ILE A 157 -10.19 -1.01 -12.30
N LYS A 158 -9.81 -0.83 -11.03
CA LYS A 158 -10.73 -0.67 -9.90
C LYS A 158 -10.11 0.17 -8.80
N ASN A 159 -10.84 1.17 -8.32
CA ASN A 159 -10.60 1.81 -7.03
C ASN A 159 -11.31 0.99 -5.95
N LEU A 160 -10.56 0.56 -4.94
CA LEU A 160 -11.11 -0.17 -3.78
C LEU A 160 -11.30 0.78 -2.58
N SER A 161 -10.41 1.77 -2.45
CA SER A 161 -10.52 2.85 -1.47
C SER A 161 -9.74 4.06 -1.98
N ARG A 162 -9.66 5.13 -1.17
CA ARG A 162 -8.79 6.29 -1.44
C ARG A 162 -7.30 5.94 -1.53
N ALA A 163 -6.88 4.84 -0.89
CA ALA A 163 -5.49 4.44 -0.81
C ALA A 163 -5.23 3.05 -1.40
N SER A 164 -6.21 2.41 -2.04
CA SER A 164 -6.01 1.08 -2.61
C SER A 164 -6.72 0.89 -3.94
N ALA A 165 -6.05 0.20 -4.86
CA ALA A 165 -6.55 -0.02 -6.21
C ALA A 165 -6.04 -1.33 -6.79
N ILE A 166 -6.74 -1.81 -7.82
CA ILE A 166 -6.26 -2.87 -8.71
C ILE A 166 -5.88 -2.23 -10.03
N ILE A 167 -4.69 -2.56 -10.50
CA ILE A 167 -4.04 -2.00 -11.68
C ILE A 167 -3.73 -3.15 -12.64
N THR A 168 -4.03 -2.94 -13.93
CA THR A 168 -3.45 -3.78 -14.99
C THR A 168 -2.21 -3.11 -15.56
N GLN A 169 -1.20 -3.92 -15.87
CA GLN A 169 0.09 -3.49 -16.37
C GLN A 169 0.50 -4.31 -17.59
N LEU A 170 1.06 -3.65 -18.58
CA LEU A 170 1.66 -4.27 -19.76
C LEU A 170 3.15 -3.99 -19.78
N TYR A 171 3.93 -5.06 -19.77
CA TYR A 171 5.38 -5.02 -19.89
C TYR A 171 5.82 -5.52 -21.27
N GLU A 172 6.85 -4.90 -21.82
CA GLU A 172 7.53 -5.37 -23.02
C GLU A 172 9.00 -5.62 -22.72
N TYR A 173 9.32 -6.87 -22.42
CA TYR A 173 10.67 -7.28 -22.09
C TYR A 173 11.47 -7.57 -23.36
N PRO A 174 12.74 -7.13 -23.43
CA PRO A 174 13.63 -7.54 -24.52
C PRO A 174 13.68 -9.06 -24.60
N ILE A 175 13.53 -9.62 -25.81
CA ILE A 175 13.62 -11.06 -26.12
C ILE A 175 12.45 -11.90 -25.59
N ILE A 176 11.96 -11.65 -24.38
CA ILE A 176 10.85 -12.40 -23.74
C ILE A 176 9.48 -12.00 -24.31
N GLY A 177 9.35 -10.78 -24.83
CA GLY A 177 8.12 -10.27 -25.42
C GLY A 177 7.16 -9.62 -24.41
N LYS A 178 5.89 -9.51 -24.80
CA LYS A 178 4.87 -8.80 -24.03
C LYS A 178 4.29 -9.67 -22.92
N LYS A 179 4.15 -9.10 -21.72
CA LYS A 179 3.57 -9.75 -20.55
C LYS A 179 2.55 -8.83 -19.90
N GLU A 180 1.43 -9.39 -19.50
CA GLU A 180 0.39 -8.67 -18.77
C GLU A 180 0.45 -9.06 -17.29
N SER A 181 0.25 -8.14 -16.36
CA SER A 181 0.15 -8.45 -14.93
C SER A 181 -0.93 -7.63 -14.25
N LEU A 182 -1.54 -8.22 -13.22
CA LEU A 182 -2.38 -7.49 -12.28
C LEU A 182 -1.60 -7.16 -11.01
N MET A 183 -1.86 -5.97 -10.46
CA MET A 183 -1.21 -5.48 -9.26
C MET A 183 -2.25 -4.85 -8.34
N TYR A 184 -2.38 -5.41 -7.14
CA TYR A 184 -3.06 -4.78 -6.02
C TYR A 184 -2.10 -3.83 -5.31
N CYS A 185 -2.52 -2.58 -5.13
CA CYS A 185 -1.77 -1.54 -4.44
C CYS A 185 -2.51 -1.10 -3.18
N LEU A 186 -1.76 -0.82 -2.13
CA LEU A 186 -2.23 -0.30 -0.87
C LEU A 186 -1.24 0.75 -0.34
N GLY A 187 -1.73 1.96 -0.10
CA GLY A 187 -1.03 3.01 0.61
C GLY A 187 -1.49 3.08 2.07
N ALA A 188 -0.56 3.40 2.96
CA ALA A 188 -0.83 3.66 4.35
C ALA A 188 -0.08 4.92 4.80
N ASN A 189 -0.81 5.85 5.42
CA ASN A 189 -0.19 6.94 6.17
C ASN A 189 0.23 6.39 7.54
N SER A 190 1.54 6.20 7.73
CA SER A 190 2.13 5.79 9.01
C SER A 190 3.12 6.84 9.53
N LEU A 191 2.84 8.12 9.26
CA LEU A 191 3.73 9.21 9.62
C LEU A 191 3.88 9.31 11.15
N GLU A 192 2.79 9.16 11.90
CA GLU A 192 2.83 9.26 13.37
C GLU A 192 3.50 8.04 14.01
N GLU A 193 3.29 6.84 13.47
CA GLU A 193 3.75 5.59 14.07
C GLU A 193 5.16 5.18 13.62
N LEU A 194 5.48 5.40 12.34
CA LEU A 194 6.70 4.92 11.69
C LEU A 194 7.53 6.04 11.08
N GLY A 195 7.01 7.27 11.07
CA GLY A 195 7.69 8.42 10.48
C GLY A 195 7.74 8.39 8.95
N CYS A 196 6.94 7.54 8.31
CA CYS A 196 6.93 7.37 6.86
C CYS A 196 5.54 7.10 6.29
N ILE A 197 5.41 7.30 4.99
CA ILE A 197 4.30 6.80 4.18
C ILE A 197 4.73 5.47 3.57
N ILE A 198 3.85 4.47 3.61
CA ILE A 198 4.12 3.13 3.07
C ILE A 198 3.25 2.92 1.83
N LEU A 199 3.85 2.42 0.75
CA LEU A 199 3.13 1.93 -0.43
C LEU A 199 3.50 0.47 -0.67
N CYS A 200 2.53 -0.42 -0.61
CA CYS A 200 2.67 -1.84 -0.85
C CYS A 200 2.00 -2.23 -2.17
N CYS A 201 2.69 -3.02 -2.98
CA CYS A 201 2.16 -3.60 -4.21
C CYS A 201 2.37 -5.12 -4.19
N LYS A 202 1.37 -5.87 -4.63
CA LYS A 202 1.41 -7.34 -4.70
C LYS A 202 0.47 -7.84 -5.80
N ALA A 203 0.72 -9.03 -6.35
CA ALA A 203 -0.24 -9.69 -7.22
C ALA A 203 -1.57 -9.98 -6.45
N PRO A 204 -2.75 -9.68 -7.01
CA PRO A 204 -4.01 -10.14 -6.44
C PRO A 204 -4.08 -11.68 -6.47
N PRO A 205 -5.00 -12.32 -5.73
CA PRO A 205 -5.05 -13.77 -5.61
C PRO A 205 -5.57 -14.47 -6.87
N GLU A 206 -4.76 -14.50 -7.93
CA GLU A 206 -5.10 -15.15 -9.21
C GLU A 206 -4.79 -16.66 -9.19
N PHE A 207 -3.68 -17.06 -8.57
CA PHE A 207 -3.22 -18.45 -8.60
C PHE A 207 -3.69 -19.24 -7.38
N ASN A 208 -3.81 -20.57 -7.52
CA ASN A 208 -4.23 -21.46 -6.43
C ASN A 208 -3.44 -21.28 -5.13
N LYS A 209 -2.13 -21.02 -5.22
CA LYS A 209 -1.29 -20.77 -4.05
C LYS A 209 -1.70 -19.50 -3.31
N ASP A 210 -2.09 -18.46 -4.04
CA ASP A 210 -2.53 -17.19 -3.45
C ASP A 210 -3.93 -17.31 -2.88
N ILE A 211 -4.84 -17.92 -3.63
CA ILE A 211 -6.20 -18.21 -3.17
C ILE A 211 -6.12 -18.93 -1.81
N LEU A 212 -5.37 -20.03 -1.75
CA LEU A 212 -5.18 -20.81 -0.54
C LEU A 212 -4.52 -19.99 0.58
N PHE A 213 -3.57 -19.10 0.25
CA PHE A 213 -2.98 -18.20 1.24
C PHE A 213 -4.04 -17.26 1.87
N TYR A 214 -4.89 -16.64 1.05
CA TYR A 214 -5.93 -15.74 1.53
C TYR A 214 -7.03 -16.49 2.30
N GLU A 215 -7.46 -17.66 1.83
CA GLU A 215 -8.43 -18.50 2.54
C GLU A 215 -7.91 -18.87 3.93
N ASN A 216 -6.68 -19.39 4.02
CA ASN A 216 -6.05 -19.73 5.30
C ASN A 216 -5.86 -18.51 6.22
N MET A 217 -5.51 -17.34 5.65
CA MET A 217 -5.37 -16.10 6.41
C MET A 217 -6.73 -15.66 6.97
N CYS A 218 -7.77 -15.70 6.16
CA CYS A 218 -9.11 -15.29 6.56
C CYS A 218 -9.68 -16.21 7.63
N GLU A 219 -9.46 -17.53 7.51
CA GLU A 219 -9.85 -18.51 8.52
C GLU A 219 -9.15 -18.26 9.85
N LYS A 220 -7.82 -18.07 9.85
CA LYS A 220 -7.03 -17.80 11.06
C LYS A 220 -7.45 -16.54 11.80
N ILE A 221 -7.89 -15.52 11.08
CA ILE A 221 -8.27 -14.21 11.65
C ILE A 221 -9.80 -14.13 11.85
N ASN A 222 -10.55 -15.16 11.42
CA ASN A 222 -12.02 -15.23 11.49
C ASN A 222 -12.72 -14.05 10.77
N ILE A 223 -12.25 -13.76 9.56
CA ILE A 223 -12.80 -12.73 8.64
C ILE A 223 -13.27 -13.41 7.32
N ASN A 224 -13.83 -12.65 6.38
CA ASN A 224 -14.32 -13.14 5.09
C ASN A 224 -15.57 -14.04 5.18
N LYS A 225 -16.45 -13.78 6.16
CA LYS A 225 -17.63 -14.64 6.44
C LYS A 225 -18.68 -14.60 5.33
N PHE A 226 -18.72 -13.51 4.58
CA PHE A 226 -19.65 -13.27 3.50
C PHE A 226 -18.94 -13.22 2.14
N GLY A 227 -17.66 -13.62 2.08
CA GLY A 227 -16.83 -13.51 0.88
C GLY A 227 -16.42 -12.08 0.54
N GLU A 228 -16.36 -11.19 1.54
CA GLU A 228 -16.06 -9.77 1.39
C GLU A 228 -14.60 -9.43 1.02
N ILE A 229 -13.68 -10.38 1.15
CA ILE A 229 -12.24 -10.25 0.82
C ILE A 229 -11.88 -11.13 -0.37
N ILE A 230 -12.29 -12.41 -0.34
CA ILE A 230 -12.05 -13.34 -1.44
C ILE A 230 -13.26 -14.25 -1.61
N LYS A 231 -13.74 -14.35 -2.85
CA LYS A 231 -14.79 -15.29 -3.25
C LYS A 231 -14.32 -16.01 -4.51
N VAL A 232 -14.36 -17.33 -4.48
CA VAL A 232 -13.94 -18.18 -5.58
C VAL A 232 -15.14 -18.96 -6.08
N LYS A 233 -15.39 -18.89 -7.38
CA LYS A 233 -16.43 -19.65 -8.05
C LYS A 233 -15.79 -20.57 -9.08
N GLU A 234 -16.03 -21.87 -8.93
CA GLU A 234 -15.59 -22.85 -9.92
C GLU A 234 -16.62 -22.93 -11.05
N ILE A 235 -16.16 -22.67 -12.27
CA ILE A 235 -16.97 -22.71 -13.49
C ILE A 235 -16.52 -23.93 -14.30
N PRO A 236 -17.43 -24.88 -14.57
CA PRO A 236 -17.10 -26.03 -15.40
C PRO A 236 -16.94 -25.60 -16.86
N ILE A 237 -15.81 -25.96 -17.46
CA ILE A 237 -15.53 -25.79 -18.90
C ILE A 237 -15.68 -27.15 -19.58
N LYS A 238 -16.01 -27.14 -20.88
CA LYS A 238 -16.02 -28.34 -21.74
C LYS A 238 -14.74 -29.18 -21.51
N PHE A 239 -14.88 -30.51 -21.54
CA PHE A 239 -13.79 -31.48 -21.34
C PHE A 239 -13.19 -31.59 -19.92
N ARG A 240 -14.03 -31.54 -18.87
CA ARG A 240 -13.64 -31.79 -17.46
C ARG A 240 -12.58 -30.83 -16.90
N LYS A 241 -12.38 -29.67 -17.51
CA LYS A 241 -11.55 -28.59 -16.95
C LYS A 241 -12.45 -27.65 -16.16
N THR A 242 -11.98 -27.20 -15.01
CA THR A 242 -12.65 -26.15 -14.23
C THR A 242 -11.82 -24.88 -14.28
N TYR A 243 -12.49 -23.74 -14.44
CA TYR A 243 -11.89 -22.42 -14.30
C TYR A 243 -12.34 -21.82 -12.98
N LYS A 244 -11.45 -21.07 -12.33
CA LYS A 244 -11.74 -20.38 -11.07
C LYS A 244 -11.92 -18.91 -11.37
N GLU A 245 -13.15 -18.45 -11.29
CA GLU A 245 -13.46 -17.02 -11.26
C GLU A 245 -13.20 -16.53 -9.83
N VAL A 246 -12.28 -15.57 -9.69
CA VAL A 246 -11.91 -15.01 -8.38
C VAL A 246 -12.42 -13.58 -8.30
N THR A 247 -13.25 -13.32 -7.29
CA THR A 247 -13.59 -11.98 -6.83
C THR A 247 -12.70 -11.62 -5.65
N PHE A 248 -11.92 -10.55 -5.80
CA PHE A 248 -11.09 -9.99 -4.75
C PHE A 248 -11.72 -8.68 -4.28
N PHE A 249 -12.05 -8.62 -2.99
CA PHE A 249 -12.97 -7.64 -2.42
C PHE A 249 -14.32 -7.64 -3.17
N ASP A 250 -14.65 -6.51 -3.81
CA ASP A 250 -15.88 -6.31 -4.58
C ASP A 250 -15.64 -6.36 -6.11
N TYR A 251 -14.49 -6.89 -6.55
CA TYR A 251 -14.08 -6.87 -7.95
C TYR A 251 -13.68 -8.25 -8.46
N THR A 252 -14.40 -8.73 -9.48
CA THR A 252 -14.04 -9.95 -10.21
C THR A 252 -12.81 -9.69 -11.07
N LEU A 253 -11.73 -10.43 -10.80
CA LEU A 253 -10.46 -10.27 -11.50
C LEU A 253 -10.64 -10.63 -12.99
N PRO A 254 -10.12 -9.80 -13.92
CA PRO A 254 -10.27 -10.05 -15.34
C PRO A 254 -9.42 -11.24 -15.78
N GLU A 255 -9.94 -11.98 -16.76
CA GLU A 255 -9.14 -12.98 -17.47
C GLU A 255 -7.96 -12.33 -18.20
N PRO A 256 -6.85 -13.06 -18.41
CA PRO A 256 -5.76 -12.61 -19.25
C PRO A 256 -6.23 -12.23 -20.65
N VAL A 257 -5.67 -11.17 -21.22
CA VAL A 257 -5.98 -10.79 -22.61
C VAL A 257 -5.57 -11.94 -23.55
N PRO A 258 -6.41 -12.33 -24.53
CA PRO A 258 -6.08 -13.42 -25.43
C PRO A 258 -4.72 -13.23 -26.11
N LYS A 259 -3.89 -14.29 -26.11
CA LYS A 259 -2.53 -14.33 -26.70
C LYS A 259 -1.47 -13.51 -25.94
N LEU A 260 -1.79 -12.92 -24.80
CA LEU A 260 -0.80 -12.36 -23.89
C LEU A 260 -0.64 -13.27 -22.67
N ASP A 261 0.61 -13.49 -22.27
CA ASP A 261 0.89 -14.27 -21.08
C ASP A 261 0.68 -13.40 -19.83
N ARG A 262 -0.18 -13.87 -18.92
CA ARG A 262 -0.31 -13.30 -17.57
C ARG A 262 0.91 -13.71 -16.74
N GLN A 263 1.71 -12.74 -16.33
CA GLN A 263 2.80 -12.92 -15.37
C GLN A 263 2.37 -12.41 -13.98
N ARG A 264 2.97 -12.98 -12.94
CA ARG A 264 2.77 -12.49 -11.57
C ARG A 264 3.50 -11.17 -11.33
N ALA A 265 2.83 -10.19 -10.76
CA ALA A 265 3.49 -8.96 -10.33
C ALA A 265 4.45 -9.22 -9.15
N ALA A 266 5.59 -8.51 -9.13
CA ALA A 266 6.52 -8.55 -8.01
C ALA A 266 5.90 -7.90 -6.75
N ASN A 267 6.33 -8.34 -5.58
CA ASN A 267 5.95 -7.70 -4.32
C ASN A 267 6.86 -6.49 -4.10
N LEU A 268 6.29 -5.29 -4.02
CA LEU A 268 7.00 -4.04 -3.78
C LEU A 268 6.51 -3.41 -2.48
N CYS A 269 7.41 -2.85 -1.70
CA CYS A 269 7.08 -2.05 -0.53
C CYS A 269 7.99 -0.82 -0.49
N PHE A 270 7.42 0.34 -0.80
CA PHE A 270 8.10 1.62 -0.71
C PHE A 270 7.85 2.25 0.65
N LEU A 271 8.88 2.83 1.24
CA LEU A 271 8.79 3.64 2.45
C LEU A 271 9.37 5.02 2.17
N LEU A 272 8.55 6.05 2.37
CA LEU A 272 8.90 7.44 2.11
C LEU A 272 9.00 8.20 3.43
N TYR A 273 10.22 8.53 3.84
CA TYR A 273 10.47 9.28 5.07
C TYR A 273 10.74 10.74 4.72
N PRO A 274 9.89 11.68 5.15
CA PRO A 274 10.16 13.09 4.93
C PRO A 274 11.26 13.57 5.89
N MET A 275 12.25 14.27 5.34
CA MET A 275 13.46 14.72 6.01
C MET A 275 13.70 16.21 5.74
N ASN A 276 14.56 16.85 6.54
CA ASN A 276 14.93 18.27 6.36
C ASN A 276 13.69 19.19 6.29
N ASN A 277 12.77 19.05 7.24
CA ASN A 277 11.51 19.79 7.31
C ASN A 277 10.67 19.67 6.02
N GLY A 278 10.64 18.47 5.43
CA GLY A 278 9.87 18.16 4.23
C GLY A 278 10.61 18.43 2.91
N LYS A 279 11.78 19.09 2.91
CA LYS A 279 12.52 19.47 1.69
C LYS A 279 13.27 18.32 1.02
N SER A 280 13.38 17.17 1.68
CA SER A 280 14.05 15.98 1.13
C SER A 280 13.36 14.71 1.62
N THR A 281 13.61 13.60 0.94
CA THR A 281 12.97 12.32 1.25
C THR A 281 13.99 11.22 1.27
N VAL A 282 13.95 10.37 2.28
CA VAL A 282 14.60 9.05 2.17
C VAL A 282 13.57 8.11 1.56
N LEU A 283 13.92 7.52 0.41
CA LEU A 283 13.13 6.51 -0.26
C LEU A 283 13.79 5.15 0.00
N GLU A 284 13.03 4.22 0.56
CA GLU A 284 13.39 2.82 0.69
C GLU A 284 12.45 1.98 -0.19
N LEU A 285 12.97 0.93 -0.80
CA LEU A 285 12.18 -0.08 -1.51
C LEU A 285 12.64 -1.47 -1.11
N PHE A 286 11.70 -2.27 -0.62
CA PHE A 286 11.81 -3.73 -0.52
C PHE A 286 11.09 -4.36 -1.71
N LEU A 287 11.82 -5.14 -2.49
CA LEU A 287 11.29 -5.92 -3.60
C LEU A 287 11.46 -7.40 -3.29
N HIS A 288 10.43 -8.19 -3.54
CA HIS A 288 10.51 -9.64 -3.61
C HIS A 288 9.93 -10.13 -4.93
N PHE A 289 10.74 -10.87 -5.67
CA PHE A 289 10.44 -11.39 -6.99
C PHE A 289 10.49 -12.92 -6.94
N GLU A 290 9.34 -13.54 -7.23
CA GLU A 290 9.25 -14.99 -7.40
C GLU A 290 9.84 -15.37 -8.76
N ASN A 291 10.85 -16.24 -8.77
CA ASN A 291 11.57 -16.53 -10.01
C ASN A 291 10.81 -17.51 -10.91
N GLU A 292 10.22 -16.99 -11.99
CA GLU A 292 9.56 -17.80 -13.01
C GLU A 292 10.53 -18.34 -14.08
N PHE A 293 11.77 -17.85 -14.14
CA PHE A 293 12.76 -18.18 -15.17
C PHE A 293 13.59 -19.43 -14.82
N LYS A 294 12.95 -20.60 -14.88
CA LYS A 294 13.56 -21.89 -14.46
C LYS A 294 14.85 -22.27 -15.19
N TYR A 295 15.01 -21.85 -16.45
CA TYR A 295 16.15 -22.22 -17.29
C TYR A 295 17.26 -21.16 -17.34
N THR A 296 17.05 -20.00 -16.71
CA THR A 296 18.03 -18.92 -16.69
C THR A 296 18.88 -19.03 -15.42
N PRO A 297 20.23 -19.00 -15.52
CA PRO A 297 21.07 -19.03 -14.33
C PRO A 297 20.69 -17.93 -13.34
N ILE A 298 20.49 -18.30 -12.07
CA ILE A 298 19.97 -17.37 -11.04
C ILE A 298 20.82 -16.11 -10.86
N LYS A 299 22.13 -16.21 -11.11
CA LYS A 299 23.05 -15.06 -11.11
C LYS A 299 22.69 -14.03 -12.18
N MET A 300 22.26 -14.47 -13.36
CA MET A 300 21.80 -13.58 -14.43
C MET A 300 20.48 -12.91 -14.06
N VAL A 301 19.50 -13.69 -13.58
CA VAL A 301 18.21 -13.13 -13.13
C VAL A 301 18.43 -12.09 -12.04
N THR A 302 19.25 -12.42 -11.03
CA THR A 302 19.62 -11.49 -9.95
C THR A 302 20.29 -10.22 -10.47
N PHE A 303 21.20 -10.34 -11.45
CA PHE A 303 21.82 -9.18 -12.09
C PHE A 303 20.79 -8.27 -12.76
N PHE A 304 19.85 -8.83 -13.53
CA PHE A 304 18.80 -8.07 -14.19
C PHE A 304 17.85 -7.40 -13.20
N ILE A 305 17.39 -8.11 -12.18
CA ILE A 305 16.50 -7.55 -11.15
C ILE A 305 17.18 -6.38 -10.43
N LYS A 306 18.47 -6.52 -10.05
CA LYS A 306 19.22 -5.41 -9.44
C LYS A 306 19.31 -4.20 -10.39
N LYS A 307 19.56 -4.43 -11.68
CA LYS A 307 19.63 -3.36 -12.69
C LYS A 307 18.28 -2.66 -12.86
N ILE A 308 17.17 -3.41 -12.90
CA ILE A 308 15.81 -2.87 -12.95
C ILE A 308 15.56 -1.96 -11.75
N VAL A 309 15.86 -2.43 -10.54
CA VAL A 309 15.64 -1.65 -9.30
C VAL A 309 16.48 -0.36 -9.27
N LYS A 310 17.73 -0.39 -9.72
CA LYS A 310 18.55 0.83 -9.87
C LYS A 310 17.94 1.80 -10.89
N ASN A 311 17.51 1.29 -12.04
CA ASN A 311 16.87 2.09 -13.08
C ASN A 311 15.56 2.72 -12.59
N MET A 312 14.78 2.03 -11.74
CA MET A 312 13.59 2.63 -11.11
C MET A 312 13.97 3.90 -10.34
N TYR A 313 15.01 3.86 -9.50
CA TYR A 313 15.47 5.04 -8.74
C TYR A 313 15.97 6.16 -9.64
N GLU A 314 16.78 5.83 -10.65
CA GLU A 314 17.25 6.82 -11.62
C GLU A 314 16.09 7.50 -12.37
N ASN A 315 15.09 6.72 -12.78
CA ASN A 315 13.96 7.24 -13.51
C ASN A 315 13.00 8.02 -12.59
N ILE A 316 12.79 7.61 -11.34
CA ILE A 316 12.07 8.42 -10.34
C ILE A 316 12.75 9.78 -10.17
N ILE A 317 14.09 9.83 -10.10
CA ILE A 317 14.85 11.10 -10.02
C ILE A 317 14.66 11.94 -11.28
N LYS A 318 14.67 11.32 -12.47
CA LYS A 318 14.40 12.02 -13.74
C LYS A 318 12.97 12.57 -13.79
N SER A 319 11.99 11.78 -13.37
CA SER A 319 10.59 12.21 -13.24
C SER A 319 10.44 13.33 -12.22
N CYS A 320 11.21 13.32 -11.13
CA CYS A 320 11.26 14.46 -10.21
C CYS A 320 11.78 15.70 -10.93
N ARG A 321 12.88 15.64 -11.69
CA ARG A 321 13.42 16.80 -12.43
C ARG A 321 12.42 17.39 -13.42
N ASN A 322 11.67 16.54 -14.11
CA ASN A 322 10.71 16.92 -15.15
C ASN A 322 9.25 16.97 -14.64
N TYR A 323 9.06 17.05 -13.32
CA TYR A 323 7.75 16.83 -12.68
C TYR A 323 6.66 17.76 -13.20
N ASP A 324 6.92 19.06 -13.27
CA ASP A 324 5.91 20.06 -13.67
C ASP A 324 5.46 19.85 -15.13
N LEU A 325 6.36 19.39 -15.99
CA LEU A 325 6.06 19.08 -17.39
C LEU A 325 5.23 17.80 -17.53
N LEU A 326 5.51 16.78 -16.71
CA LEU A 326 4.94 15.45 -16.88
C LEU A 326 3.67 15.20 -16.05
N TYR A 327 3.50 15.88 -14.92
CA TYR A 327 2.48 15.55 -13.92
C TYR A 327 1.45 16.66 -13.68
N SER A 328 1.64 17.87 -14.21
CA SER A 328 0.76 19.02 -13.93
C SER A 328 -0.72 18.75 -14.21
N GLU A 329 -1.06 18.17 -15.35
CA GLU A 329 -2.45 17.83 -15.71
C GLU A 329 -3.08 16.82 -14.75
N PHE A 330 -2.34 15.78 -14.37
CA PHE A 330 -2.80 14.75 -13.43
C PHE A 330 -3.01 15.30 -12.02
N LEU A 331 -2.13 16.20 -11.58
CA LEU A 331 -2.27 16.88 -10.29
C LEU A 331 -3.53 17.75 -10.24
N MET A 332 -3.93 18.38 -11.36
CA MET A 332 -5.18 19.14 -11.42
C MET A 332 -6.39 18.22 -11.31
N ASN A 333 -6.36 17.06 -11.98
CA ASN A 333 -7.46 16.10 -11.93
C ASN A 333 -7.63 15.45 -10.55
N ASN A 334 -6.54 15.26 -9.80
CA ASN A 334 -6.53 14.63 -8.47
C ASN A 334 -6.18 15.62 -7.34
N ALA A 335 -6.46 16.91 -7.54
CA ALA A 335 -5.97 17.97 -6.66
C ALA A 335 -6.38 17.79 -5.18
N GLU A 336 -7.63 17.38 -4.94
CA GLU A 336 -8.16 17.16 -3.59
C GLU A 336 -7.30 16.17 -2.79
N PHE A 337 -6.92 15.05 -3.40
CA PHE A 337 -6.08 14.03 -2.76
C PHE A 337 -4.70 14.58 -2.37
N TYR A 338 -4.05 15.31 -3.29
CA TYR A 338 -2.71 15.85 -3.05
C TYR A 338 -2.71 17.01 -2.05
N ILE A 339 -3.76 17.82 -2.01
CA ILE A 339 -3.95 18.85 -0.98
C ILE A 339 -4.12 18.20 0.39
N TRP A 340 -4.97 17.17 0.50
CA TRP A 340 -5.17 16.44 1.75
C TRP A 340 -3.86 15.82 2.24
N LEU A 341 -3.12 15.16 1.35
CA LEU A 341 -1.83 14.53 1.66
C LEU A 341 -0.81 15.55 2.18
N ASP A 342 -0.69 16.69 1.50
CA ASP A 342 0.22 17.76 1.90
C ASP A 342 -0.12 18.29 3.30
N ASP A 343 -1.40 18.43 3.64
CA ASP A 343 -1.84 18.80 4.98
C ASP A 343 -1.42 17.75 6.03
N GLN A 344 -1.56 16.45 5.74
CA GLN A 344 -1.09 15.40 6.65
C GLN A 344 0.42 15.50 6.92
N ILE A 345 1.22 15.71 5.87
CA ILE A 345 2.68 15.85 6.01
C ILE A 345 3.03 17.13 6.79
N LYS A 346 2.37 18.25 6.50
CA LYS A 346 2.58 19.52 7.21
C LYS A 346 2.21 19.41 8.69
N ARG A 347 1.12 18.74 9.03
CA ARG A 347 0.72 18.47 10.43
C ARG A 347 1.79 17.66 11.16
N TYR A 348 2.25 16.57 10.55
CA TYR A 348 3.34 15.75 11.09
C TYR A 348 4.64 16.57 11.30
N MET A 349 4.98 17.44 10.34
CA MET A 349 6.19 18.28 10.45
C MET A 349 6.09 19.38 11.49
N LYS A 350 4.90 20.01 11.66
CA LYS A 350 4.68 21.02 12.71
C LYS A 350 4.81 20.40 14.10
N GLY A 351 4.30 19.18 14.28
CA GLY A 351 4.42 18.42 15.54
C GLY A 351 5.87 18.07 15.92
N LYS A 352 6.82 18.07 14.97
CA LYS A 352 8.25 17.84 15.26
C LYS A 352 8.97 19.03 15.88
N ASN A 353 8.45 20.26 15.81
CA ASN A 353 9.17 21.45 16.30
C ASN A 353 9.30 21.49 17.85
N ASP A 354 8.48 20.75 18.60
CA ASP A 354 8.56 20.65 20.06
C ASP A 354 9.29 19.38 20.57
N SER A 355 9.76 18.52 19.67
CA SER A 355 10.54 17.35 20.04
C SER A 355 11.86 17.29 19.26
N LYS A 356 12.96 17.58 19.96
CA LYS A 356 14.36 17.38 19.52
C LYS A 356 14.71 15.89 19.23
N LEU A 357 13.74 15.04 18.89
CA LEU A 357 13.85 13.58 18.98
C LEU A 357 13.74 12.83 17.64
N LEU A 358 13.74 13.52 16.50
CA LEU A 358 13.30 12.87 15.25
C LEU A 358 14.08 13.24 13.97
N TYR A 359 15.32 13.73 14.11
CA TYR A 359 16.25 13.89 12.98
C TYR A 359 17.12 12.64 12.73
N SER A 360 17.04 11.64 13.61
CA SER A 360 17.70 10.35 13.45
C SER A 360 16.75 9.22 13.11
N ILE A 361 15.43 9.35 13.33
CA ILE A 361 14.49 8.22 13.19
C ILE A 361 14.17 7.94 11.72
N SER A 362 15.13 7.31 11.04
CA SER A 362 14.82 6.06 10.38
C SER A 362 14.46 5.06 11.49
N LEU A 363 13.61 4.06 11.22
CA LEU A 363 13.31 2.92 12.11
C LEU A 363 14.57 2.21 12.69
N GLU A 364 15.74 2.61 12.21
CA GLU A 364 17.11 2.31 12.61
C GLU A 364 17.63 2.95 13.93
N SER A 365 17.06 4.01 14.51
CA SER A 365 17.73 4.76 15.61
C SER A 365 16.90 5.01 16.87
N TYR A 366 15.72 4.41 16.99
CA TYR A 366 14.95 4.47 18.25
C TYR A 366 15.51 3.48 19.27
N ASP A 367 16.16 4.02 20.30
CA ASP A 367 16.48 3.34 21.54
C ASP A 367 15.28 3.51 22.50
N GLU A 368 14.85 2.39 23.07
CA GLU A 368 13.79 2.34 24.07
C GLU A 368 14.31 3.04 25.35
N PRO A 369 13.52 3.85 26.06
CA PRO A 369 13.89 4.18 27.43
C PRO A 369 13.94 2.86 28.20
N GLU A 370 15.14 2.47 28.65
CA GLU A 370 15.34 1.30 29.49
C GLU A 370 14.38 1.43 30.69
N HIS A 371 13.40 0.53 30.78
CA HIS A 371 12.75 0.28 32.03
C HIS A 371 13.82 -0.33 32.94
N ASN A 372 14.41 0.50 33.79
CA ASN A 372 15.01 0.06 35.05
C ASN A 372 13.88 -0.56 35.87
N GLU A 373 13.68 -1.87 35.70
CA GLU A 373 13.17 -2.71 36.78
C GLU A 373 14.41 -3.24 37.51
N GLU A 374 14.98 -2.41 38.38
CA GLU A 374 15.68 -2.90 39.55
C GLU A 374 14.64 -3.46 40.53
N LEU A 375 14.82 -4.74 40.86
CA LEU A 375 14.21 -5.54 41.95
C LEU A 375 12.74 -5.98 41.83
#